data_AF-A0A7S2BV22-F1
#
_entry.id   AF-A0A7S2BV22-F1
#
_cell.length_a   1.000
_cell.length_b   1.000
_cell.length_c   1.000
_cell.angle_alpha   90.00
_cell.angle_beta   90.00
_cell.angle_gamma   90.00
#
_symmetry.space_group_name_H-M   'P 1'
#
loop_
_entity.id
_entity.type
_entity.pdbx_description
1 polymer ?
#
loop_
_entity_poly.entity_id
_entity_poly.type
_entity_poly.pdbx_seq_one_letter_code
_entity_poly.pdbx_strand_id
1 'polypeptide(L)'
;NGALAFNTATRMVELPVPFIIAHLHALLLLLNALFAPVVIACYIGHAAASVFANAVVVGGFYAIWLIANDLEDPFGGSENIVPLETYHGHFVAAITSSIQSPWMGQDQWLRSAVHEDGRNRSPCFPSISPRYARRAVRGERGERG
;
A
#
# COMPACT_ATOMS: atom_id res chain seq x y z
N ASN A 1 3.72 -12.52 14.57
CA ASN A 1 2.73 -12.10 13.54
C ASN A 1 3.33 -11.62 12.22
N GLY A 2 4.64 -11.35 12.10
CA GLY A 2 5.23 -10.91 10.82
C GLY A 2 5.17 -11.94 9.69
N ALA A 3 5.44 -13.22 9.97
CA ALA A 3 5.35 -14.29 8.97
C ALA A 3 3.92 -14.51 8.43
N LEU A 4 2.90 -14.29 9.27
CA LEU A 4 1.50 -14.36 8.85
C LEU A 4 1.15 -13.20 7.91
N ALA A 5 1.54 -11.97 8.26
CA ALA A 5 1.30 -10.78 7.44
C ALA A 5 2.02 -10.86 6.09
N PHE A 6 3.25 -11.38 6.07
CA PHE A 6 3.98 -11.63 4.84
C PHE A 6 3.24 -12.64 3.95
N ASN A 7 2.86 -13.80 4.50
CA ASN A 7 2.13 -14.82 3.75
C ASN A 7 0.78 -14.29 3.20
N THR A 8 0.07 -13.45 3.96
CA THR A 8 -1.16 -12.82 3.45
C THR A 8 -0.90 -11.85 2.30
N ALA A 9 0.18 -11.06 2.37
CA ALA A 9 0.55 -10.14 1.28
C ALA A 9 1.00 -10.90 0.03
N THR A 10 1.81 -11.96 0.20
CA THR A 10 2.22 -12.84 -0.90
C THR A 10 1.01 -13.46 -1.61
N ARG A 11 0.01 -13.93 -0.87
CA ARG A 11 -1.22 -14.48 -1.45
C ARG A 11 -2.02 -13.47 -2.26
N MET A 12 -2.02 -12.19 -1.88
CA MET A 12 -2.70 -11.14 -2.64
C MET A 12 -2.03 -10.87 -3.99
N VAL A 13 -0.70 -10.98 -4.04
CA VAL A 13 0.07 -10.83 -5.29
C VAL A 13 -0.07 -12.07 -6.18
N GLU A 14 -0.10 -13.27 -5.58
CA GLU A 14 -0.15 -14.55 -6.31
C GLU A 14 -1.52 -14.88 -6.91
N LEU A 15 -2.60 -14.31 -6.36
CA LEU A 15 -3.97 -14.58 -6.78
C LEU A 15 -4.57 -13.36 -7.46
N PRO A 16 -4.23 -13.10 -8.74
CA PRO A 16 -4.86 -12.03 -9.49
C PRO A 16 -6.36 -12.29 -9.64
N VAL A 17 -7.13 -11.21 -9.80
CA VAL A 17 -8.58 -11.33 -10.06
C VAL A 17 -8.78 -12.15 -11.33
N PRO A 18 -9.67 -13.15 -11.33
CA PRO A 18 -9.89 -13.96 -12.50
C PRO A 18 -10.46 -13.11 -13.64
N PHE A 19 -9.84 -13.25 -14.81
CA PHE A 19 -10.16 -12.51 -16.04
C PHE A 19 -11.66 -12.44 -16.37
N ILE A 20 -12.42 -13.50 -16.09
CA ILE A 20 -13.87 -13.56 -16.36
C ILE A 20 -14.63 -12.47 -15.60
N ILE A 21 -14.21 -12.13 -14.37
CA ILE A 21 -14.86 -11.09 -13.57
C ILE A 21 -14.68 -9.72 -14.21
N ALA A 22 -13.48 -9.42 -14.73
CA ALA A 22 -13.23 -8.16 -15.44
C ALA A 22 -14.16 -8.00 -16.66
N HIS A 23 -14.39 -9.08 -17.43
CA HIS A 23 -15.31 -9.07 -18.57
C HIS A 23 -16.76 -8.88 -18.13
N LEU A 24 -17.15 -9.51 -17.03
CA LEU A 24 -18.49 -9.36 -16.47
C LEU A 24 -18.75 -7.91 -16.04
N HIS A 25 -17.80 -7.26 -15.37
CA HIS A 25 -17.93 -5.85 -14.97
C HIS A 25 -18.08 -4.92 -16.18
N ALA A 26 -17.28 -5.13 -17.23
CA ALA A 26 -17.41 -4.36 -18.48
C ALA A 26 -18.78 -4.55 -19.14
N LEU A 27 -19.30 -5.79 -19.12
CA LEU A 27 -20.64 -6.09 -19.65
C LEU A 27 -21.74 -5.42 -18.82
N LEU A 28 -21.66 -5.44 -17.48
CA LEU A 28 -22.64 -4.77 -16.62
C LEU A 28 -22.64 -3.25 -16.84
N LEU A 29 -21.46 -2.64 -17.03
CA LEU A 29 -21.36 -1.21 -17.35
C LEU A 29 -21.98 -0.89 -18.71
N LEU A 30 -21.77 -1.75 -19.70
CA LEU A 30 -22.38 -1.60 -21.02
C LEU A 30 -23.91 -1.72 -20.96
N LEU A 31 -24.43 -2.70 -20.23
CA LEU A 31 -25.88 -2.82 -19.99
C LEU A 31 -26.41 -1.60 -19.24
N ASN A 32 -25.71 -1.13 -18.20
CA ASN A 32 -26.08 0.06 -17.46
C ASN A 32 -26.11 1.31 -18.37
N ALA A 33 -25.10 1.48 -19.24
CA ALA A 33 -25.07 2.60 -20.19
C ALA A 33 -26.21 2.56 -21.22
N LEU A 34 -26.72 1.38 -21.59
CA LEU A 34 -27.82 1.21 -22.53
C LEU A 34 -29.20 1.32 -21.86
N PHE A 35 -29.39 0.70 -20.70
CA PHE A 35 -30.70 0.63 -20.03
C PHE A 35 -30.98 1.83 -19.11
N ALA A 36 -29.97 2.40 -18.46
CA ALA A 36 -30.16 3.57 -17.58
C ALA A 36 -30.83 4.77 -18.28
N PRO A 37 -30.43 5.20 -19.49
CA PRO A 37 -31.08 6.33 -20.14
C PRO A 37 -32.55 6.04 -20.49
N VAL A 38 -32.89 4.80 -20.85
CA VAL A 38 -34.28 4.40 -21.15
C VAL A 38 -35.15 4.48 -19.90
N VAL A 39 -34.68 3.89 -18.78
CA VAL A 39 -35.42 3.89 -17.51
C VAL A 39 -35.61 5.32 -16.99
N ILE A 40 -34.56 6.14 -17.04
CA ILE A 40 -34.59 7.52 -16.54
C ILE A 40 -35.49 8.40 -17.42
N ALA A 41 -35.48 8.21 -18.75
CA ALA A 41 -36.35 8.93 -19.67
C ALA A 41 -37.85 8.61 -19.45
N CYS A 42 -38.18 7.37 -19.07
CA CYS A 42 -39.55 7.00 -18.74
C CYS A 42 -40.02 7.59 -17.40
N TYR A 43 -39.11 7.85 -16.46
CA TYR A 43 -39.46 8.29 -15.11
C TYR A 43 -39.46 9.82 -14.94
N ILE A 44 -38.52 10.51 -15.60
CA ILE A 44 -38.34 11.96 -15.49
C ILE A 44 -38.97 12.65 -16.70
N GLY A 45 -40.07 13.36 -16.48
CA GLY A 45 -40.78 14.09 -17.55
C GLY A 45 -40.04 15.32 -18.11
N HIS A 46 -38.94 15.75 -17.48
CA HIS A 46 -38.15 16.92 -17.91
C HIS A 46 -36.81 16.51 -18.53
N ALA A 47 -36.61 16.84 -19.82
CA ALA A 47 -35.44 16.43 -20.59
C ALA A 47 -34.07 16.86 -20.00
N ALA A 48 -33.93 18.09 -19.51
CA ALA A 48 -32.67 18.52 -18.90
C ALA A 48 -32.35 17.75 -17.59
N ALA A 49 -33.36 17.50 -16.75
CA ALA A 49 -33.20 16.76 -15.51
C ALA A 49 -32.89 15.27 -15.77
N SER A 50 -33.46 14.68 -16.81
CA SER A 50 -33.18 13.29 -17.17
C SER A 50 -31.74 13.08 -17.67
N VAL A 51 -31.22 14.03 -18.47
CA VAL A 51 -29.81 14.01 -18.91
C VAL A 51 -28.86 14.12 -17.73
N PHE A 52 -29.11 15.05 -16.81
CA PHE A 52 -28.27 15.22 -15.63
C PHE A 52 -28.30 13.98 -14.71
N ALA A 53 -29.50 13.46 -14.42
CA ALA A 53 -29.66 12.27 -13.61
C ALA A 53 -28.96 11.05 -14.24
N ASN A 54 -29.07 10.88 -15.56
CA ASN A 54 -28.37 9.81 -16.28
C ASN A 54 -26.85 9.96 -16.23
N ALA A 55 -26.33 11.18 -16.39
CA ALA A 55 -24.90 11.45 -16.29
C ALA A 55 -24.37 11.09 -14.89
N VAL A 56 -25.10 11.42 -13.82
CA VAL A 56 -24.72 11.07 -12.45
C VAL A 56 -24.74 9.55 -12.23
N VAL A 57 -25.79 8.86 -12.70
CA VAL A 57 -25.92 7.41 -12.51
C VAL A 57 -24.83 6.66 -13.29
N VAL A 58 -24.74 6.87 -14.60
CA VAL A 58 -23.76 6.17 -15.45
C VAL A 58 -22.33 6.57 -15.07
N GLY A 59 -22.08 7.86 -14.84
CA GLY A 59 -20.79 8.37 -14.41
C GLY A 59 -20.37 7.84 -13.04
N GLY A 60 -21.30 7.71 -12.10
CA GLY A 60 -21.03 7.15 -10.77
C GLY A 60 -20.60 5.69 -10.83
N PHE A 61 -21.31 4.86 -11.60
CA PHE A 61 -20.91 3.46 -11.79
C PHE A 61 -19.57 3.34 -12.53
N TYR A 62 -19.30 4.21 -13.50
CA TYR A 62 -18.02 4.24 -14.20
C TYR A 62 -16.86 4.65 -13.28
N ALA A 63 -17.07 5.64 -12.41
CA ALA A 63 -16.07 6.06 -11.44
C ALA A 63 -15.73 4.95 -10.43
N ILE A 64 -16.74 4.23 -9.93
CA ILE A 64 -16.53 3.07 -9.05
C ILE A 64 -15.70 2.00 -9.75
N TRP A 65 -15.98 1.75 -11.03
CA TRP A 65 -15.23 0.76 -11.81
C TRP A 65 -13.76 1.15 -11.99
N LEU A 66 -13.46 2.42 -12.27
CA LEU A 66 -12.08 2.92 -12.35
C LEU A 66 -11.34 2.73 -11.02
N ILE A 67 -11.97 3.08 -9.90
CA ILE A 67 -11.37 2.90 -8.56
C ILE A 67 -11.12 1.42 -8.28
N ALA A 68 -12.05 0.54 -8.64
CA ALA A 68 -11.88 -0.90 -8.45
C ALA A 68 -10.70 -1.45 -9.27
N ASN A 69 -10.50 -0.94 -10.49
CA ASN A 69 -9.37 -1.31 -11.34
C ASN A 69 -8.03 -0.83 -10.74
N ASP A 70 -7.99 0.39 -10.19
CA ASP A 70 -6.79 0.90 -9.50
C ASP A 70 -6.47 0.12 -8.22
N LEU A 71 -7.48 -0.44 -7.56
CA LEU A 71 -7.31 -1.25 -6.34
C LEU A 71 -6.99 -2.72 -6.62
N GLU A 72 -7.02 -3.17 -7.87
CA GLU A 72 -6.72 -4.57 -8.22
C GLU A 72 -5.26 -4.94 -7.94
N ASP A 73 -4.33 -4.00 -8.16
CA ASP A 73 -2.91 -4.17 -7.85
C ASP A 73 -2.40 -3.07 -6.90
N PRO A 74 -2.57 -3.24 -5.58
CA PRO A 74 -2.17 -2.24 -4.58
C PRO A 74 -0.65 -2.08 -4.44
N PHE A 75 0.13 -3.00 -5.01
CA PHE A 75 1.60 -3.01 -4.96
C PHE A 75 2.24 -2.65 -6.31
N GLY A 76 1.42 -2.31 -7.30
CA GLY A 76 1.84 -1.94 -8.65
C GLY A 76 2.44 -0.53 -8.74
N GLY A 77 2.31 0.08 -9.93
CA GLY A 77 2.94 1.37 -10.26
C GLY A 77 1.99 2.56 -10.45
N SER A 78 0.74 2.47 -9.98
CA SER A 78 -0.22 3.59 -10.10
C SER A 78 0.10 4.71 -9.09
N GLU A 79 -0.51 5.89 -9.24
CA GLU A 79 -0.28 7.01 -8.31
C GLU A 79 -0.87 6.77 -6.91
N ASN A 80 -1.87 5.88 -6.80
CA ASN A 80 -2.57 5.56 -5.54
C ASN A 80 -2.09 4.22 -4.95
N ILE A 81 -0.78 4.03 -4.87
CA ILE A 81 -0.15 2.80 -4.37
C ILE A 81 0.20 2.85 -2.89
N VAL A 82 0.37 1.68 -2.29
CA VAL A 82 0.92 1.55 -0.94
C VAL A 82 2.41 1.91 -0.95
N PRO A 83 2.89 2.92 -0.17
CA PRO A 83 4.29 3.33 -0.17
C PRO A 83 5.18 2.34 0.60
N LEU A 84 5.45 1.19 -0.03
CA LEU A 84 6.22 0.08 0.54
C LEU A 84 7.62 0.50 1.00
N GLU A 85 8.29 1.37 0.25
CA GLU A 85 9.62 1.88 0.60
C GLU A 85 9.60 2.64 1.93
N THR A 86 8.60 3.51 2.10
CA THR A 86 8.44 4.32 3.32
C THR A 86 8.15 3.40 4.51
N TYR A 87 7.22 2.46 4.38
CA TYR A 87 6.91 1.50 5.45
C TYR A 87 8.11 0.62 5.82
N HIS A 88 8.88 0.16 4.83
CA HIS A 88 10.11 -0.59 5.09
C HIS A 88 11.13 0.24 5.86
N GLY A 89 11.31 1.52 5.48
CA GLY A 89 12.16 2.47 6.21
C GLY A 89 11.76 2.62 7.67
N HIS A 90 10.47 2.80 7.96
CA HIS A 90 9.97 2.87 9.33
C HIS A 90 10.20 1.58 10.12
N PHE A 91 10.02 0.42 9.49
CA PHE A 91 10.26 -0.87 10.13
C PHE A 91 11.73 -1.06 10.52
N VAL A 92 12.67 -0.76 9.61
CA VAL A 92 14.11 -0.83 9.88
C VAL A 92 14.51 0.17 10.97
N ALA A 93 13.96 1.38 10.97
CA ALA A 93 14.20 2.38 12.00
C ALA A 93 13.68 1.92 13.39
N ALA A 94 12.52 1.28 13.44
CA ALA A 94 11.95 0.73 14.67
C ALA A 94 12.81 -0.41 15.26
N ILE A 95 13.33 -1.31 14.42
CA ILE A 95 14.25 -2.37 14.86
C ILE A 95 15.55 -1.75 15.37
N THR A 96 16.13 -0.82 14.60
CA THR A 96 17.40 -0.18 14.94
C THR A 96 17.30 0.55 16.28
N SER A 97 16.23 1.31 16.50
CA SER A 97 15.99 2.01 17.76
C SER A 97 15.74 1.05 18.93
N SER A 98 15.09 -0.09 18.68
CA SER A 98 14.91 -1.13 19.70
C SER A 98 16.27 -1.71 20.12
N ILE A 99 17.13 -2.06 19.16
CA ILE A 99 18.47 -2.61 19.44
C ILE A 99 19.36 -1.64 20.21
N GLN A 100 19.23 -0.34 19.96
CA GLN A 100 19.98 0.71 20.65
C GLN A 100 19.43 1.05 22.05
N SER A 101 18.36 0.39 22.48
CA SER A 101 17.72 0.69 23.75
C SER A 101 18.57 0.21 24.95
N PRO A 102 18.63 0.97 26.06
CA PRO A 102 19.50 0.66 27.21
C PRO A 102 19.27 -0.72 27.84
N TRP A 103 18.06 -1.28 27.72
CA TRP A 103 17.71 -2.58 28.30
C TRP A 103 18.35 -3.76 27.56
N MET A 104 18.65 -3.64 26.25
CA MET A 104 19.36 -4.69 25.49
C MET A 104 20.86 -4.77 25.81
N GLY A 105 21.45 -3.74 26.43
CA GLY A 105 22.84 -3.78 26.91
C GLY A 105 23.07 -4.73 28.11
N GLN A 106 21.99 -5.21 28.74
CA GLN A 106 22.01 -6.14 29.87
C GLN A 106 21.82 -7.61 29.44
N ASP A 107 21.51 -7.89 28.17
CA ASP A 107 21.20 -9.24 27.73
C ASP A 107 22.45 -10.14 27.62
N GLN A 108 22.44 -11.22 28.41
CA GLN A 108 23.56 -12.17 28.52
C GLN A 108 23.93 -12.83 27.19
N TRP A 109 22.97 -13.13 26.31
CA TRP A 109 23.24 -13.84 25.05
C TRP A 109 24.06 -13.01 24.04
N LEU A 110 23.90 -11.69 24.03
CA LEU A 110 24.75 -10.75 23.27
C LEU A 110 26.18 -10.73 23.82
N ARG A 111 26.36 -10.90 25.14
CA ARG A 111 27.68 -11.02 25.76
C ARG A 111 28.32 -12.38 25.52
N SER A 112 27.54 -13.47 25.49
CA SER A 112 28.02 -14.83 25.23
C SER A 112 28.51 -15.00 23.79
N ALA A 113 27.84 -14.38 22.81
CA ALA A 113 28.30 -14.35 21.42
C ALA A 113 29.65 -13.61 21.25
N VAL A 114 29.95 -12.65 22.14
CA VAL A 114 31.25 -11.97 22.22
C VAL A 114 32.29 -12.80 22.97
N HIS A 115 31.87 -13.70 23.87
CA HIS A 115 32.77 -14.49 24.72
C HIS A 115 33.18 -15.85 24.13
N GLU A 116 32.41 -16.45 23.21
CA GLU A 116 32.79 -17.70 22.54
C GLU A 116 33.83 -17.52 21.42
N ASP A 117 33.95 -16.32 20.82
CA ASP A 117 34.97 -16.05 19.82
C ASP A 117 36.17 -15.34 20.45
N GLY A 118 37.03 -16.11 21.13
CA GLY A 118 38.35 -15.68 21.59
C GLY A 118 39.31 -15.25 20.47
N ARG A 119 38.86 -15.18 19.20
CA ARG A 119 39.53 -14.48 18.12
C ARG A 119 38.88 -13.13 17.90
N ASN A 120 39.38 -12.13 18.62
CA ASN A 120 39.38 -10.69 18.32
C ASN A 120 38.76 -10.28 16.96
N ARG A 121 37.44 -10.39 16.84
CA ARG A 121 36.65 -9.80 15.77
C ARG A 121 35.56 -9.02 16.47
N SER A 122 35.75 -7.70 16.45
CA SER A 122 34.74 -6.72 16.82
C SER A 122 33.37 -7.17 16.27
N PRO A 123 32.28 -7.13 17.06
CA PRO A 123 30.98 -7.50 16.54
C PRO A 123 30.71 -6.66 15.30
N CYS A 124 30.55 -7.31 14.15
CA CYS A 124 30.19 -6.71 12.88
C CYS A 124 28.72 -6.24 12.94
N PHE A 125 28.39 -5.35 13.86
CA PHE A 125 27.33 -4.41 13.58
C PHE A 125 27.93 -3.38 12.63
N PRO A 126 27.37 -3.19 11.42
CA PRO A 126 27.75 -2.04 10.62
C PRO A 126 27.48 -0.83 11.50
N SER A 127 28.54 -0.13 11.90
CA SER A 127 28.42 1.16 12.56
C SER A 127 27.78 2.09 11.54
N ILE A 128 26.45 2.14 11.50
CA ILE A 128 25.73 3.16 10.75
C ILE A 128 26.12 4.45 11.45
N SER A 129 27.03 5.18 10.82
CA SER A 129 27.55 6.40 11.41
C SER A 129 26.37 7.31 11.77
N PRO A 130 26.44 8.05 12.90
CA PRO A 130 25.39 8.97 13.31
C PRO A 130 25.09 10.08 12.28
N ARG A 131 25.82 10.14 11.16
CA ARG A 131 25.52 11.01 10.01
C ARG A 131 24.34 10.51 9.17
N TYR A 132 24.11 9.19 9.09
CA TYR A 132 22.98 8.63 8.31
C TYR A 132 21.64 8.76 9.04
N ALA A 133 21.61 8.46 10.34
CA ALA A 133 20.42 8.63 11.18
C ALA A 133 19.96 10.11 11.23
N ARG A 134 20.90 11.06 11.21
CA ARG A 134 20.58 12.50 11.18
C ARG A 134 20.07 12.99 9.83
N ARG A 135 20.35 12.28 8.74
CA ARG A 135 19.88 12.63 7.39
C ARG A 135 18.44 12.17 7.15
N ALA A 136 18.06 11.00 7.69
CA ALA A 136 16.69 10.51 7.65
C ALA A 136 15.72 11.42 8.43
N VAL A 137 16.14 11.95 9.59
CA VAL A 137 15.31 12.90 10.39
C VAL A 137 15.29 14.31 9.79
N ARG A 138 16.29 14.70 8.99
CA ARG A 138 16.38 16.04 8.40
C ARG A 138 15.80 16.14 6.99
N GLY A 139 15.56 15.01 6.33
CA GLY A 139 14.91 14.93 5.01
C GLY A 139 13.46 15.40 5.01
N GLU A 140 12.74 15.29 6.13
CA GLU A 140 11.34 15.72 6.23
C GLU A 140 11.13 17.24 6.41
N ARG A 141 12.19 18.05 6.48
CA ARG A 141 12.06 19.52 6.69
C ARG A 141 12.40 20.37 5.47
N GLY A 142 12.56 19.75 4.29
CA GLY A 142 13.07 20.40 3.08
C GLY A 142 12.07 20.70 1.96
N GLU A 143 10.87 20.12 1.96
CA GLU A 143 9.88 20.31 0.87
C GLU A 143 8.60 21.01 1.37
N ARG A 144 8.77 22.25 1.84
CA ARG A 144 7.73 23.28 1.73
C ARG A 144 8.39 24.54 1.21
N GLY A 145 8.40 24.66 -0.12
CA GLY A 145 8.78 25.84 -0.88
C GLY A 145 8.03 25.80 -2.19
#